data_AF-A0A7K2FQC3-F1
#
_entry.id   AF-A0A7K2FQC3-F1
#
_cell.length_a   1.000
_cell.length_b   1.000
_cell.length_c   1.000
_cell.angle_alpha   90.00
_cell.angle_beta   90.00
_cell.angle_gamma   90.00
#
_symmetry.space_group_name_H-M   'P 1'
#
loop_
_entity.id
_entity.type
_entity.pdbx_description
1 polymer ?
#
loop_
_entity_poly.entity_id
_entity_poly.type
_entity_poly.pdbx_seq_one_letter_code
_entity_poly.pdbx_strand_id
1 'polypeptide(L)'
;RAHHAAACAAAAESGYALAIAQVLVGVADLALRRDEPGQAARLLAVSADVGGLRDRSNPDTDRIEREARARLGDARYAEAAREGTRAAWPRLAEAVLAAPRVTPAS
;
A
#
# COMPACT_ATOMS: atom_id res chain seq x y z
N ARG A 1 17.61 3.72 30.81
CA ARG A 1 16.76 4.91 30.57
C ARG A 1 16.94 5.47 29.15
N ALA A 2 18.16 5.70 28.66
CA ALA A 2 18.40 6.12 27.27
C ALA A 2 17.84 5.16 26.19
N HIS A 3 17.90 3.84 26.43
CA HIS A 3 17.34 2.82 25.53
C HIS A 3 15.81 2.90 25.40
N HIS A 4 15.10 3.30 26.47
CA HIS A 4 13.64 3.48 26.44
C HIS A 4 13.24 4.79 25.76
N ALA A 5 14.03 5.86 25.87
CA ALA A 5 13.80 7.10 25.15
C ALA A 5 13.99 6.93 23.64
N ALA A 6 14.99 6.16 23.21
CA ALA A 6 15.18 5.78 21.81
C ALA A 6 14.04 4.87 21.29
N ALA A 7 13.58 3.92 22.09
CA ALA A 7 12.42 3.08 21.74
C ALA A 7 11.12 3.89 21.65
N CYS A 8 10.89 4.88 22.52
CA CYS A 8 9.73 5.77 22.45
C CYS A 8 9.83 6.78 21.30
N ALA A 9 11.01 7.30 20.98
CA ALA A 9 11.22 8.15 19.81
C ALA A 9 11.03 7.36 18.52
N ALA A 10 11.58 6.15 18.45
CA ALA A 10 11.33 5.21 17.36
C ALA A 10 9.84 4.84 17.27
N ALA A 11 9.13 4.69 18.40
CA ALA A 11 7.67 4.45 18.42
C ALA A 11 6.85 5.68 18.01
N ALA A 12 7.33 6.90 18.27
CA ALA A 12 6.71 8.14 17.82
C ALA A 12 6.92 8.35 16.30
N GLU A 13 8.11 8.06 15.78
CA GLU A 13 8.37 7.94 14.34
C GLU A 13 7.58 6.78 13.70
N SER A 14 7.38 5.67 14.44
CA SER A 14 6.50 4.56 14.03
C SER A 14 5.03 4.98 13.93
N GLY A 15 4.60 6.01 14.68
CA GLY A 15 3.25 6.57 14.56
C GLY A 15 2.98 7.12 13.15
N TYR A 16 3.98 7.73 12.53
CA TYR A 16 3.90 8.15 11.13
C TYR A 16 4.01 6.97 10.17
N ALA A 17 4.84 5.98 10.47
CA ALA A 17 4.96 4.79 9.63
C ALA A 17 3.62 4.03 9.51
N LEU A 18 2.93 3.81 10.63
CA LEU A 18 1.61 3.16 10.61
C LEU A 18 0.55 4.02 9.92
N ALA A 19 0.57 5.34 10.12
CA ALA A 19 -0.33 6.26 9.43
C ALA A 19 -0.08 6.26 7.90
N ILE A 20 1.18 6.28 7.47
CA ILE A 20 1.57 6.20 6.06
C ILE A 20 1.11 4.86 5.47
N ALA A 21 1.30 3.75 6.18
CA ALA A 21 0.80 2.44 5.75
C ALA A 21 -0.72 2.48 5.50
N GLN A 22 -1.51 3.03 6.43
CA GLN A 22 -2.96 3.16 6.24
C GLN A 22 -3.34 4.04 5.03
N VAL A 23 -2.64 5.15 4.82
CA VAL A 23 -2.82 5.99 3.63
C VAL A 23 -2.54 5.18 2.36
N LEU A 24 -1.45 4.41 2.32
CA LEU A 24 -1.09 3.59 1.16
C LEU A 24 -2.13 2.50 0.86
N VAL A 25 -2.76 1.90 1.88
CA VAL A 25 -3.90 0.99 1.69
C VAL A 25 -5.08 1.70 1.01
N GLY A 26 -5.40 2.93 1.45
CA GLY A 26 -6.43 3.74 0.81
C GLY A 26 -6.12 4.10 -0.65
N VAL A 27 -4.85 4.37 -0.98
CA VAL A 27 -4.43 4.61 -2.36
C VAL A 27 -4.45 3.32 -3.18
N ALA A 28 -4.14 2.16 -2.60
CA ALA A 28 -4.26 0.87 -3.27
C ALA A 28 -5.72 0.55 -3.65
N ASP A 29 -6.66 0.87 -2.75
CA ASP A 29 -8.10 0.76 -3.04
C ASP A 29 -8.55 1.70 -4.17
N LEU A 30 -8.02 2.92 -4.21
CA LEU A 30 -8.24 3.84 -5.32
C LEU A 30 -7.69 3.28 -6.65
N ALA A 31 -6.50 2.67 -6.64
CA ALA A 31 -5.92 2.04 -7.83
C ALA A 31 -6.80 0.88 -8.34
N LEU A 32 -7.37 0.05 -7.46
CA LEU A 32 -8.33 -0.98 -7.87
C LEU A 32 -9.59 -0.41 -8.51
N ARG A 33 -10.14 0.67 -7.95
CA ARG A 33 -11.29 1.38 -8.53
C ARG A 33 -11.00 1.96 -9.92
N ARG A 34 -9.73 2.18 -10.24
CA ARG A 34 -9.26 2.64 -11.56
C ARG A 34 -8.83 1.51 -12.50
N ASP A 35 -9.08 0.26 -12.10
CA ASP A 35 -8.67 -0.93 -12.84
C ASP A 35 -7.14 -1.04 -13.03
N GLU A 36 -6.39 -0.58 -12.03
CA GLU A 36 -4.93 -0.70 -11.95
C GLU A 36 -4.50 -1.74 -10.89
N PRO A 37 -4.84 -3.04 -11.04
CA PRO A 37 -4.58 -4.03 -10.00
C PRO A 37 -3.09 -4.27 -9.73
N GLY A 38 -2.22 -4.05 -10.72
CA GLY A 38 -0.77 -4.13 -10.53
C GLY A 38 -0.25 -3.02 -9.61
N GLN A 39 -0.80 -1.81 -9.74
CA GLN A 39 -0.43 -0.69 -8.88
C GLN A 39 -0.98 -0.86 -7.46
N ALA A 40 -2.20 -1.42 -7.33
CA ALA A 40 -2.75 -1.80 -6.04
C ALA A 40 -1.87 -2.84 -5.31
N ALA A 41 -1.38 -3.86 -6.01
CA ALA A 41 -0.48 -4.87 -5.45
C ALA A 41 0.85 -4.27 -4.96
N ARG A 42 1.46 -3.36 -5.74
CA ARG A 42 2.68 -2.63 -5.34
C ARG A 42 2.46 -1.80 -4.07
N LEU A 43 1.34 -1.07 -4.01
CA LEU A 43 0.99 -0.22 -2.87
C LEU A 43 0.70 -1.01 -1.59
N LEU A 44 0.02 -2.16 -1.69
CA LEU A 44 -0.18 -3.05 -0.54
C LEU A 44 1.15 -3.61 -0.01
N ALA A 45 2.06 -4.00 -0.91
CA ALA A 45 3.33 -4.57 -0.51
C ALA A 45 4.22 -3.54 0.22
N VAL A 46 4.33 -2.33 -0.33
CA VAL A 46 5.11 -1.25 0.32
C VAL A 46 4.43 -0.72 1.58
N SER A 47 3.10 -0.77 1.69
CA SER A 47 2.40 -0.47 2.94
C SER A 47 2.79 -1.41 4.07
N ALA A 48 2.89 -2.72 3.80
CA ALA A 48 3.31 -3.70 4.80
C ALA A 48 4.79 -3.53 5.18
N ASP A 49 5.64 -3.14 4.22
CA ASP A 49 7.06 -2.85 4.45
C ASP A 49 7.25 -1.59 5.33
N VAL A 50 6.56 -0.48 5.00
CA VAL A 50 6.57 0.76 5.79
C VAL A 50 6.01 0.55 7.19
N GLY A 51 4.93 -0.23 7.32
CA GLY A 51 4.35 -0.58 8.62
C GLY A 51 5.14 -1.62 9.41
N GLY A 52 6.21 -2.18 8.84
CA GLY A 52 7.02 -3.27 9.41
C GLY A 52 6.33 -4.64 9.44
N LEU A 53 5.00 -4.67 9.30
CA LEU A 53 4.19 -5.87 9.20
C LEU A 53 2.92 -5.59 8.42
N ARG A 54 2.34 -6.66 7.87
CA ARG A 54 0.99 -6.59 7.30
C ARG A 54 -0.03 -6.39 8.42
N ASP A 55 -0.79 -5.30 8.35
CA ASP A 55 -1.94 -5.09 9.22
C ASP A 55 -3.04 -6.12 8.87
N ARG A 56 -3.27 -7.07 9.78
CA ARG A 56 -4.28 -8.14 9.66
C ARG A 56 -5.64 -7.72 10.24
N SER A 57 -5.71 -6.60 10.95
CA SER A 57 -6.94 -6.06 11.50
C SER A 57 -7.70 -5.21 10.49
N ASN A 58 -7.04 -4.78 9.42
CA ASN A 58 -7.65 -4.00 8.35
C ASN A 58 -8.31 -4.93 7.30
N PRO A 59 -9.66 -4.99 7.24
CA PRO A 59 -10.36 -5.84 6.29
C PRO A 59 -10.16 -5.41 4.83
N ASP A 60 -9.80 -4.15 4.57
CA ASP A 60 -9.53 -3.66 3.23
C ASP A 60 -8.26 -4.27 2.65
N THR A 61 -7.21 -4.48 3.45
CA THR A 61 -5.98 -5.14 3.00
C THR A 61 -6.28 -6.50 2.37
N ASP A 62 -7.10 -7.30 3.05
CA ASP A 62 -7.47 -8.64 2.61
C ASP A 62 -8.41 -8.59 1.39
N ARG A 63 -9.35 -7.64 1.36
CA ARG A 63 -10.26 -7.45 0.21
C ARG A 63 -9.49 -7.04 -1.04
N ILE A 64 -8.62 -6.04 -0.93
CA ILE A 64 -7.81 -5.50 -2.03
C ILE A 64 -6.86 -6.58 -2.56
N GLU A 65 -6.20 -7.34 -1.69
CA GLU A 65 -5.33 -8.43 -2.15
C GLU A 65 -6.10 -9.48 -2.94
N ARG A 66 -7.25 -9.95 -2.42
CA ARG A 66 -8.06 -10.96 -3.12
C ARG A 66 -8.49 -10.46 -4.49
N GLU A 67 -8.93 -9.22 -4.59
CA GLU A 67 -9.37 -8.63 -5.85
C GLU A 67 -8.21 -8.43 -6.83
N ALA A 68 -7.06 -7.93 -6.36
CA ALA A 68 -5.87 -7.80 -7.19
C ALA A 68 -5.38 -9.17 -7.70
N ARG A 69 -5.37 -10.21 -6.85
CA ARG A 69 -5.04 -11.58 -7.25
C ARG A 69 -6.04 -12.15 -8.24
N ALA A 70 -7.33 -11.90 -8.06
CA ALA A 70 -8.36 -12.37 -8.99
C ALA A 70 -8.18 -11.76 -10.40
N ARG A 71 -7.77 -10.48 -10.49
CA ARG A 71 -7.56 -9.80 -11.79
C ARG A 71 -6.20 -10.13 -12.43
N LEU A 72 -5.14 -10.31 -11.63
CA LEU A 72 -3.78 -10.52 -12.14
C LEU A 72 -3.37 -11.99 -12.24
N GLY A 73 -3.96 -12.86 -11.43
CA GLY A 73 -3.40 -14.15 -11.06
C GLY A 73 -2.25 -14.03 -10.05
N ASP A 74 -1.97 -15.12 -9.34
CA ASP A 74 -1.02 -15.14 -8.23
C ASP A 74 0.42 -14.79 -8.63
N ALA A 75 0.87 -15.25 -9.81
CA ALA A 75 2.24 -15.02 -10.26
C ALA A 75 2.51 -13.52 -10.53
N ARG A 76 1.61 -12.86 -11.25
CA ARG A 76 1.72 -11.42 -11.56
C ARG A 76 1.50 -10.56 -10.33
N TYR A 77 0.60 -10.96 -9.43
CA TYR A 77 0.47 -10.31 -8.12
C TYR A 77 1.79 -10.35 -7.34
N ALA A 78 2.42 -11.53 -7.25
CA ALA A 78 3.67 -11.69 -6.52
C ALA A 78 4.82 -10.88 -7.15
N GLU A 79 4.86 -10.75 -8.47
CA GLU A 79 5.80 -9.89 -9.17
C GLU A 79 5.59 -8.41 -8.84
N ALA A 80 4.36 -7.92 -9.00
CA ALA A 80 4.01 -6.55 -8.67
C ALA A 80 4.29 -6.22 -7.19
N ALA A 81 4.01 -7.14 -6.27
CA ALA A 81 4.34 -6.97 -4.85
C ALA A 81 5.85 -6.82 -4.63
N ARG A 82 6.69 -7.65 -5.29
CA ARG A 82 8.16 -7.54 -5.22
C ARG A 82 8.69 -6.24 -5.83
N GLU A 83 8.05 -5.71 -6.87
CA GLU A 83 8.41 -4.41 -7.42
C GLU A 83 8.04 -3.29 -6.46
N GLY A 84 6.89 -3.40 -5.80
CA GLY A 84 6.40 -2.44 -4.81
C GLY A 84 7.38 -2.20 -3.67
N THR A 85 7.94 -3.28 -3.10
CA THR A 85 8.90 -3.19 -1.99
C THR A 85 10.26 -2.62 -2.41
N ARG A 86 10.59 -2.60 -3.70
CA ARG A 86 11.82 -1.98 -4.22
C ARG A 86 11.63 -0.52 -4.62
N ALA A 87 10.39 -0.07 -4.75
CA ALA A 87 10.06 1.28 -5.19
C ALA A 87 9.80 2.20 -3.98
N ALA A 88 10.14 3.48 -4.14
CA ALA A 88 9.82 4.47 -3.12
C ALA A 88 8.30 4.70 -3.08
N TRP A 89 7.69 4.47 -1.91
CA TRP A 89 6.24 4.64 -1.73
C TRP A 89 5.68 5.99 -2.20
N PRO A 90 6.38 7.15 -2.09
CA PRO A 90 5.81 8.42 -2.54
C PRO A 90 5.54 8.42 -4.05
N ARG A 91 6.44 7.81 -4.84
CA ARG A 91 6.29 7.71 -6.30
C ARG A 91 5.13 6.82 -6.69
N LEU A 92 4.94 5.70 -5.97
CA LEU A 92 3.82 4.80 -6.22
C LEU A 92 2.48 5.46 -5.89
N ALA A 93 2.42 6.23 -4.81
CA ALA A 93 1.22 6.96 -4.43
C ALA A 93 0.90 8.10 -5.41
N GLU A 94 1.92 8.87 -5.80
CA GLU A 94 1.80 9.97 -6.76
C GLU A 94 1.30 9.50 -8.13
N ALA A 95 1.81 8.37 -8.64
CA ALA A 95 1.38 7.80 -9.91
C ALA A 95 -0.14 7.55 -9.95
N VAL A 96 -0.73 7.11 -8.83
CA VAL A 96 -2.17 6.95 -8.71
C VAL A 96 -2.82 8.32 -8.54
N LEU A 97 -2.42 9.12 -7.57
CA LEU A 97 -3.12 10.36 -7.20
C LEU A 97 -3.14 11.41 -8.32
N ALA A 98 -2.10 11.47 -9.15
CA ALA A 98 -2.00 12.39 -10.28
C ALA A 98 -2.81 11.95 -11.52
N ALA A 99 -3.25 10.69 -11.58
CA ALA A 99 -4.05 10.22 -12.71
C ALA A 99 -5.42 10.93 -12.74
N PRO A 100 -5.86 11.48 -13.88
CA PRO A 100 -7.16 12.12 -13.99
C PRO A 100 -8.28 11.14 -13.66
N ARG A 101 -9.35 11.61 -13.01
CA ARG A 101 -10.57 10.81 -12.82
C ARG A 101 -11.18 10.53 -14.19
N VAL A 102 -11.17 9.27 -14.63
CA VAL A 102 -11.93 8.86 -15.81
C VAL A 102 -13.41 9.02 -15.45
N THR A 103 -14.03 10.12 -15.89
CA THR A 103 -15.49 10.24 -15.90
C THR A 103 -16.00 9.32 -17.01
N PRO A 104 -16.84 8.31 -16.71
CA PRO A 104 -17.44 7.53 -17.77
C PRO A 104 -18.29 8.46 -18.64
N ALA A 105 -18.02 8.46 -19.95
CA ALA A 105 -18.84 9.18 -20.92
C ALA A 105 -20.28 8.67 -20.81
N SER A 106 -21.23 9.61 -20.68
CA SER A 106 -22.68 9.34 -20.68
C SER A 106 -23.17 8.86 -22.04
#